data_AF-A0A835X5Z3-F1
#
_entry.id   AF-A0A835X5Z3-F1
#
_cell.length_a   1.000
_cell.length_b   1.000
_cell.length_c   1.000
_cell.angle_alpha   90.00
_cell.angle_beta   90.00
_cell.angle_gamma   90.00
#
_symmetry.space_group_name_H-M   'P 1'
#
loop_
_entity.id
_entity.type
_entity.pdbx_description
1 polymer ?
#
loop_
_entity_poly.entity_id
_entity_poly.type
_entity_poly.pdbx_seq_one_letter_code
_entity_poly.pdbx_strand_id
1 'polypeptide(L)'
;MPIEFKREGNACERCKKLDTEVGKITHYTEHGSDLLLCPKCLKREEKPYTEICPKCKRRAYEHGGMTAYGDEPEDFEEMCLECYEKKEARDAKRDAIKLTTKNFMKDHWKFWISISISIIAIVIGLSRL
;
A
#
# COMPACT_ATOMS: atom_id res chain seq x y z
N MET A 1 25.27 -32.64 11.86
CA MET A 1 25.56 -31.88 10.63
C MET A 1 24.46 -32.21 9.63
N PRO A 2 23.60 -31.27 9.22
CA PRO A 2 22.64 -31.55 8.17
C PRO A 2 23.40 -31.71 6.85
N ILE A 3 23.17 -32.82 6.17
CA ILE A 3 23.70 -33.07 4.84
C ILE A 3 22.88 -32.19 3.89
N GLU A 4 23.46 -31.08 3.42
CA GLU A 4 22.86 -30.29 2.35
C GLU A 4 22.94 -31.12 1.05
N PHE A 5 21.83 -31.77 0.70
CA PHE A 5 21.69 -32.43 -0.60
C PHE A 5 21.65 -31.35 -1.67
N LYS A 6 22.80 -31.13 -2.33
CA LYS A 6 22.88 -30.27 -3.51
C LYS A 6 22.12 -30.97 -4.63
N ARG A 7 20.98 -30.41 -5.03
CA ARG A 7 20.18 -30.97 -6.12
C ARG A 7 20.93 -30.70 -7.41
N GLU A 8 21.17 -31.74 -8.20
CA GLU A 8 21.93 -31.63 -9.45
C GLU A 8 20.98 -31.77 -10.65
N GLY A 9 21.13 -30.87 -11.63
CA GLY A 9 20.35 -30.88 -12.85
C GLY A 9 20.79 -29.77 -13.80
N ASN A 10 20.63 -29.99 -15.09
CA ASN A 10 21.07 -29.08 -16.15
C ASN A 10 19.94 -28.19 -16.70
N ALA A 11 18.71 -28.32 -16.20
CA ALA A 11 17.56 -27.56 -16.68
C ALA A 11 17.02 -26.62 -15.60
N CYS A 12 16.66 -25.40 -16.00
CA CYS A 12 15.94 -24.48 -15.14
C CYS A 12 14.50 -24.99 -14.92
N GLU A 13 14.08 -25.19 -13.68
CA GLU A 13 12.76 -25.70 -13.36
C GLU A 13 11.63 -24.70 -13.65
N ARG A 14 11.94 -23.40 -13.76
CA ARG A 14 10.97 -22.36 -14.13
C ARG A 14 10.79 -22.16 -15.63
N CYS A 15 11.86 -21.99 -16.39
CA CYS A 15 11.75 -21.73 -17.83
C CYS A 15 11.99 -22.96 -18.70
N LYS A 16 12.33 -24.11 -18.09
CA LYS A 16 12.61 -25.41 -18.74
C LYS A 16 13.76 -25.40 -19.74
N LYS A 17 14.58 -24.34 -19.75
CA LYS A 17 15.77 -24.22 -20.60
C LYS A 17 16.99 -24.87 -19.97
N LEU A 18 17.87 -25.42 -20.80
CA LEU A 18 19.12 -26.04 -20.40
C LEU A 18 20.21 -25.02 -20.05
N ASP A 19 21.16 -25.41 -19.22
CA ASP A 19 22.32 -24.62 -18.77
C ASP A 19 23.17 -24.08 -19.94
N THR A 20 23.24 -24.83 -21.03
CA THR A 20 23.87 -24.43 -22.29
C THR A 20 23.21 -23.21 -22.94
N GLU A 21 21.92 -22.97 -22.70
CA GLU A 21 21.15 -21.88 -23.29
C GLU A 21 21.05 -20.64 -22.39
N VAL A 22 20.96 -20.82 -21.08
CA VAL A 22 20.66 -19.75 -20.12
C VAL A 22 21.80 -19.47 -19.13
N GLY A 23 22.93 -20.17 -19.29
CA GLY A 23 24.05 -20.12 -18.38
C GLY A 23 23.88 -21.05 -17.18
N LYS A 24 24.87 -21.01 -16.29
CA LYS A 24 24.97 -21.91 -15.12
C LYS A 24 23.69 -21.90 -14.29
N ILE A 25 23.10 -23.08 -14.12
CA ILE A 25 21.96 -23.31 -13.24
C ILE A 25 22.43 -23.33 -11.79
N THR A 26 21.70 -22.63 -10.92
CA THR A 26 21.99 -22.53 -9.49
C THR A 26 20.89 -23.25 -8.71
N HIS A 27 21.28 -24.01 -7.70
CA HIS A 27 20.35 -24.57 -6.71
C HIS A 27 19.97 -23.47 -5.73
N TYR A 28 18.68 -23.12 -5.72
CA TYR A 28 18.09 -22.10 -4.89
C TYR A 28 17.28 -22.76 -3.77
N THR A 29 17.66 -22.49 -2.52
CA THR A 29 17.07 -23.08 -1.31
C THR A 29 16.48 -22.03 -0.36
N GLU A 30 16.45 -20.76 -0.76
CA GLU A 30 15.97 -19.67 0.08
C GLU A 30 14.45 -19.48 -0.03
N HIS A 31 13.90 -18.75 0.95
CA HIS A 31 12.48 -18.36 1.01
C HIS A 31 11.50 -19.53 0.86
N GLY A 32 11.87 -20.70 1.37
CA GLY A 32 11.04 -21.91 1.35
C GLY A 32 10.90 -22.58 -0.02
N SER A 33 11.69 -22.14 -1.00
CA SER A 33 11.75 -22.75 -2.33
C SER A 33 12.98 -23.64 -2.43
N ASP A 34 12.84 -24.81 -3.04
CA ASP A 34 13.93 -25.72 -3.39
C ASP A 34 13.86 -25.98 -4.90
N LEU A 35 14.57 -25.14 -5.66
CA LEU A 35 14.46 -25.10 -7.12
C LEU A 35 15.82 -24.98 -7.81
N LEU A 36 15.92 -25.56 -9.01
CA LEU A 36 17.04 -25.32 -9.94
C LEU A 36 16.69 -24.14 -10.86
N LEU A 37 17.35 -23.00 -10.68
CA LEU A 37 17.03 -21.76 -11.39
C LEU A 37 18.20 -21.27 -12.24
N CYS A 38 17.89 -20.80 -13.44
CA CYS A 38 18.86 -20.01 -14.23
C CYS A 38 19.00 -18.60 -13.67
N PRO A 39 20.06 -17.84 -14.01
CA PRO A 39 20.31 -16.51 -13.46
C PRO A 39 19.15 -15.53 -13.65
N LYS A 40 18.41 -15.64 -14.77
CA LYS A 40 17.24 -14.78 -15.05
C LYS A 40 16.04 -15.14 -14.17
N CYS A 41 15.81 -16.43 -13.92
CA CYS A 41 14.73 -16.89 -13.06
C CYS A 41 15.05 -16.64 -11.59
N LEU A 42 16.30 -16.87 -11.17
CA LEU A 42 16.79 -16.55 -9.83
C LEU A 42 16.55 -15.08 -9.48
N LYS A 43 16.98 -14.16 -10.36
CA LYS A 43 16.73 -12.72 -10.16
C LYS A 43 15.24 -12.37 -10.03
N ARG A 44 14.35 -13.09 -10.71
CA ARG A 44 12.90 -12.86 -10.57
C ARG A 44 12.37 -13.39 -9.25
N GLU A 45 12.88 -14.54 -8.80
CA GLU A 45 12.51 -15.15 -7.53
C GLU A 45 12.97 -14.30 -6.34
N GLU A 46 14.19 -13.75 -6.40
CA GLU A 46 14.75 -12.89 -5.35
C GLU A 46 14.18 -11.47 -5.35
N LYS A 47 13.69 -10.97 -6.50
CA LYS A 47 13.26 -9.58 -6.66
C LYS A 47 12.28 -9.13 -5.55
N PRO A 48 11.16 -9.84 -5.27
CA PRO A 48 10.22 -9.44 -4.22
C PRO A 48 10.87 -9.28 -2.83
N TYR A 49 11.91 -10.06 -2.53
CA TYR A 49 12.57 -10.08 -1.23
C TYR A 49 13.61 -8.97 -1.04
N THR A 50 14.03 -8.35 -2.16
CA THR A 50 14.97 -7.22 -2.18
C THR A 50 14.28 -5.86 -2.30
N GLU A 51 13.00 -5.83 -2.65
CA GLU A 51 12.25 -4.60 -2.85
C GLU A 51 12.06 -3.84 -1.53
N ILE A 52 12.39 -2.55 -1.54
CA ILE A 52 12.22 -1.64 -0.42
C ILE A 52 11.01 -0.75 -0.69
N CYS A 53 10.06 -0.73 0.25
CA CYS A 53 8.91 0.14 0.15
C CYS A 53 9.35 1.62 0.18
N PRO A 54 8.97 2.45 -0.81
CA PRO A 54 9.39 3.85 -0.86
C PRO A 54 8.75 4.70 0.24
N LYS A 55 7.60 4.29 0.77
CA LYS A 55 6.86 5.00 1.84
C LYS A 55 7.41 4.75 3.23
N CYS A 56 7.68 3.50 3.61
CA CYS A 56 8.17 3.17 4.96
C CYS A 56 9.66 2.80 5.03
N LYS A 57 10.36 2.70 3.89
CA LYS A 57 11.78 2.33 3.79
C LYS A 57 12.13 0.96 4.39
N ARG A 58 11.13 0.07 4.55
CA ARG A 58 11.29 -1.32 4.99
C ARG A 58 11.16 -2.29 3.82
N ARG A 59 11.61 -3.53 4.00
CA ARG A 59 11.53 -4.57 2.96
C ARG A 59 10.06 -4.91 2.68
N ALA A 60 9.64 -4.77 1.43
CA ALA A 60 8.22 -4.85 1.09
C ALA A 60 7.63 -6.25 1.35
N TYR A 61 8.39 -7.32 1.11
CA TYR A 61 7.91 -8.69 1.34
C TYR A 61 7.52 -8.96 2.81
N GLU A 62 8.18 -8.31 3.78
CA GLU A 62 7.85 -8.43 5.21
C GLU A 62 6.52 -7.75 5.57
N HIS A 63 6.02 -6.91 4.66
CA HIS A 63 4.86 -6.04 4.85
C HIS A 63 3.78 -6.26 3.78
N GLY A 64 3.66 -7.50 3.29
CA GLY A 64 2.62 -7.92 2.34
C GLY A 64 2.96 -7.72 0.86
N GLY A 65 4.23 -7.45 0.54
CA GLY A 65 4.72 -7.30 -0.83
C GLY A 65 4.59 -5.88 -1.36
N MET A 66 5.29 -5.62 -2.47
CA MET A 66 5.27 -4.34 -3.20
C MET A 66 4.22 -4.41 -4.31
N THR A 67 3.35 -3.39 -4.41
CA THR A 67 2.44 -3.24 -5.55
C THR A 67 2.08 -1.78 -5.76
N ALA A 68 1.52 -1.46 -6.93
CA ALA A 68 0.96 -0.16 -7.24
C ALA A 68 -0.50 -0.10 -6.78
N TYR A 69 -0.86 0.95 -6.04
CA TYR A 69 -2.23 1.20 -5.58
C TYR A 69 -2.70 2.58 -6.03
N GLY A 70 -3.96 2.68 -6.42
CA GLY A 70 -4.65 3.91 -6.79
C GLY A 70 -5.99 3.60 -7.46
N ASP A 71 -6.88 4.59 -7.52
CA ASP A 71 -8.19 4.42 -8.14
C ASP A 71 -8.09 4.49 -9.68
N GLU A 72 -7.20 5.36 -10.17
CA GLU A 72 -6.93 5.56 -11.59
C GLU A 72 -5.44 5.35 -11.90
N PRO A 73 -5.08 4.95 -13.13
CA PRO A 73 -3.69 4.67 -13.51
C PRO A 73 -2.72 5.84 -13.27
N GLU A 74 -3.23 7.07 -13.31
CA GLU A 74 -2.46 8.31 -13.11
C GLU A 74 -2.10 8.55 -11.63
N ASP A 75 -2.85 7.96 -10.71
CA ASP A 75 -2.69 8.07 -9.26
C ASP A 75 -1.99 6.86 -8.63
N PHE A 76 -1.50 5.93 -9.47
CA PHE A 76 -0.84 4.72 -8.99
C PHE A 76 0.44 5.08 -8.20
N GLU A 77 0.40 4.79 -6.92
CA GLU A 77 1.53 4.90 -6.01
C GLU A 77 2.05 3.50 -5.66
N GLU A 78 3.34 3.26 -5.93
CA GLU A 78 3.98 2.04 -5.45
C GLU A 78 4.23 2.09 -3.93
N MET A 79 3.72 1.09 -3.21
CA MET A 79 3.97 0.92 -1.78
C MET A 79 3.74 -0.51 -1.32
N CYS A 80 4.08 -0.81 -0.06
CA CYS A 80 3.73 -2.11 0.53
C CYS A 80 2.27 -2.13 0.99
N LEU A 81 1.70 -3.33 1.10
CA LEU A 81 0.32 -3.54 1.55
C LEU A 81 0.05 -2.88 2.92
N GLU A 82 0.95 -3.04 3.89
CA GLU A 82 0.77 -2.41 5.22
C GLU A 82 0.72 -0.87 5.13
N CYS A 83 1.49 -0.26 4.23
CA CYS A 83 1.45 1.19 4.01
C CYS A 83 0.12 1.63 3.38
N TYR A 84 -0.40 0.82 2.46
CA TYR A 84 -1.68 1.06 1.80
C TYR A 84 -2.84 1.00 2.80
N GLU A 85 -2.93 -0.07 3.59
CA GLU A 85 -3.98 -0.22 4.63
C GLU A 85 -3.95 0.94 5.64
N LYS A 86 -2.75 1.40 6.03
CA LYS A 86 -2.60 2.60 6.89
C LYS A 86 -3.03 3.89 6.20
N LYS A 87 -2.91 3.99 4.87
CA LYS A 87 -3.42 5.14 4.10
C LYS A 87 -4.95 5.09 4.08
N GLU A 88 -5.54 3.98 3.67
CA GLU A 88 -7.00 3.80 3.63
C GLU A 88 -7.66 4.02 5.00
N ALA A 89 -7.09 3.47 6.07
CA ALA A 89 -7.63 3.68 7.42
C ALA A 89 -7.60 5.14 7.86
N ARG A 90 -6.61 5.93 7.41
CA ARG A 90 -6.54 7.38 7.68
C ARG A 90 -7.55 8.15 6.84
N ASP A 91 -7.70 7.78 5.58
CA ASP A 91 -8.65 8.44 4.66
C ASP A 91 -10.10 8.15 5.06
N ALA A 92 -10.42 6.91 5.40
CA ALA A 92 -11.73 6.53 5.95
C ALA A 92 -12.07 7.30 7.23
N LYS A 93 -11.11 7.46 8.16
CA LYS A 93 -11.31 8.28 9.37
C LYS A 93 -11.55 9.75 9.03
N ARG A 94 -10.78 10.31 8.09
CA ARG A 94 -10.92 11.69 7.64
C ARG A 94 -12.31 11.91 7.02
N ASP A 95 -12.78 10.99 6.21
CA ASP A 95 -14.07 11.11 5.54
C ASP A 95 -15.25 10.90 6.51
N ALA A 96 -15.11 10.02 7.50
CA ALA A 96 -16.06 9.92 8.61
C ALA A 96 -16.18 11.25 9.37
N ILE A 97 -15.05 11.91 9.70
CA ILE A 97 -15.03 13.22 10.36
C ILE A 97 -15.71 14.29 9.50
N LYS A 98 -15.41 14.33 8.19
CA LYS A 98 -16.06 15.26 7.26
C LYS A 98 -17.57 15.03 7.22
N LEU A 99 -18.02 13.78 7.18
CA LEU A 99 -19.43 13.43 7.16
C LEU A 99 -20.12 13.88 8.45
N THR A 100 -19.53 13.60 9.62
CA THR A 100 -20.07 14.04 10.91
C THR A 100 -20.15 15.56 11.00
N THR A 101 -19.15 16.28 10.49
CA THR A 101 -19.12 17.74 10.49
C THR A 101 -20.20 18.32 9.57
N LYS A 102 -20.37 17.74 8.38
CA LYS A 102 -21.44 18.12 7.44
C LYS A 102 -22.83 17.88 8.04
N ASN A 103 -23.03 16.74 8.69
CA ASN A 103 -24.30 16.41 9.35
C ASN A 103 -24.57 17.37 10.51
N PHE A 104 -23.58 17.66 11.34
CA PHE A 104 -23.71 18.65 12.42
C PHE A 104 -24.11 20.04 11.90
N MET A 105 -23.45 20.54 10.84
CA MET A 105 -23.84 21.82 10.24
C MET A 105 -25.26 21.81 9.67
N LYS A 106 -25.67 20.69 9.07
CA LYS A 106 -27.02 20.53 8.52
C LYS A 106 -28.09 20.50 9.61
N ASP A 107 -27.87 19.74 10.68
CA ASP A 107 -28.84 19.58 11.77
C ASP A 107 -29.00 20.87 12.57
N HIS A 108 -27.91 21.62 12.76
CA HIS A 108 -27.93 22.90 13.46
C HIS A 108 -28.19 24.11 12.57
N TRP A 109 -28.44 23.94 11.26
CA TRP A 109 -28.66 25.04 10.30
C TRP A 109 -29.75 26.02 10.76
N LYS A 110 -30.88 25.50 11.25
CA LYS A 110 -31.99 26.33 11.77
C LYS A 110 -31.60 27.09 13.04
N PHE A 111 -30.77 26.49 13.90
CA PHE A 111 -30.26 27.11 15.11
C PHE A 111 -29.30 28.27 14.79
N TRP A 112 -28.39 28.06 13.82
CA TRP A 112 -27.48 29.11 13.33
C TRP A 112 -28.24 30.27 12.68
N ILE A 113 -29.30 30.00 11.91
CA ILE A 113 -30.19 31.05 11.36
C ILE A 113 -30.89 31.82 12.48
N SER A 114 -31.42 31.12 13.48
CA SER A 114 -32.09 31.77 14.62
C SER A 114 -31.15 32.71 15.36
N ILE A 115 -29.92 32.26 15.67
CA ILE A 115 -28.92 33.10 16.36
C ILE A 115 -28.59 34.35 15.54
N SER A 116 -28.37 34.20 14.24
CA SER A 116 -28.01 35.32 13.37
C SER A 116 -29.14 36.36 13.26
N ILE A 117 -30.40 35.92 13.18
CA ILE A 117 -31.56 36.83 13.24
C ILE A 117 -31.63 37.55 14.58
N SER A 118 -31.43 36.84 15.70
CA SER A 118 -31.44 37.45 17.05
C SER A 118 -30.35 38.51 17.22
N ILE A 119 -29.13 38.27 16.73
CA ILE A 119 -28.04 39.25 16.79
C ILE A 119 -28.37 40.50 15.95
N ILE A 120 -28.87 40.31 14.72
CA ILE A 120 -29.28 41.44 13.85
C ILE A 120 -30.36 42.29 14.53
N ALA A 121 -31.36 41.66 15.15
CA ALA A 121 -32.43 42.36 15.86
C ALA A 121 -31.89 43.19 17.04
N ILE A 122 -30.92 42.68 17.80
CA ILE A 122 -30.27 43.40 18.91
C ILE A 122 -29.48 44.60 18.39
N VAL A 123 -28.70 44.44 17.32
CA VAL A 123 -27.91 45.54 16.73
C VAL A 123 -28.81 46.66 16.22
N ILE A 124 -29.90 46.33 15.51
CA ILE A 124 -30.88 47.32 15.04
C ILE A 124 -31.56 48.02 16.21
N GLY A 125 -31.90 47.30 17.28
CA GLY A 125 -32.50 47.87 18.49
C GLY A 125 -31.59 48.87 19.20
N LEU A 126 -30.30 48.55 19.33
CA LEU A 126 -29.31 49.46 19.91
C LEU A 126 -28.99 50.68 19.03
N SER A 127 -29.18 50.56 17.71
CA SER A 127 -28.94 51.68 16.76
C SER A 127 -30.06 52.72 16.76
N ARG A 128 -31.21 52.40 17.33
CA ARG A 128 -32.40 53.28 17.43
C ARG A 128 -32.64 53.83 18.84
N LEU A 129 -31.76 53.53 19.79
CA LEU A 129 -31.73 54.10 21.14
C LEU A 129 -30.75 55.28 21.16
#